data_AF-A0A3L7YLV6-F1
#
_entry.id   AF-A0A3L7YLV6-F1
#
_cell.length_a   1.000
_cell.length_b   1.000
_cell.length_c   1.000
_cell.angle_alpha   90.00
_cell.angle_beta   90.00
_cell.angle_gamma   90.00
#
_symmetry.space_group_name_H-M   'P 1'
#
loop_
_entity.id
_entity.type
_entity.pdbx_description
1 polymer ?
#
loop_
_entity_poly.entity_id
_entity_poly.type
_entity_poly.pdbx_seq_one_letter_code
_entity_poly.pdbx_strand_id
1 'polypeptide(L)'
;MSEEAAALRTLVADGIADAEFLAHASLLVDAGVPILISGPSDTLTSRVADAFALASPVPGAAQSGLDIDIESGHHFEWLADPTGIGCMDPLAGSAPRSPRSSRLRIRGLLAGLDPLTARTALRALGRGFPAISEASAVDLASLLDRLRSDPHRLPEGDLRGLGLVVILDESRLVAAHLLHKGEATERRAPTLLAVWDARARAWDDFAWAAAPEAAQRCGFTQPEYESRRQERLAILLQGERQ
;
A
#
# COMPACT_ATOMS: atom_id res chain seq x y z
N MET A 1 25.48 0.57 2.34
CA MET A 1 24.13 0.05 2.65
C MET A 1 23.15 1.00 1.98
N SER A 2 22.20 0.53 1.18
CA SER A 2 21.28 1.46 0.51
C SER A 2 20.42 2.17 1.56
N GLU A 3 20.20 3.47 1.37
CA GLU A 3 19.32 4.29 2.20
C GLU A 3 17.89 3.70 2.28
N GLU A 4 17.50 2.97 1.24
CA GLU A 4 16.24 2.25 1.07
C GLU A 4 15.94 1.29 2.24
N ALA A 5 16.91 0.45 2.62
CA ALA A 5 16.72 -0.48 3.74
C ALA A 5 16.78 0.21 5.11
N ALA A 6 17.43 1.37 5.19
CA ALA A 6 17.58 2.10 6.44
C ALA A 6 16.24 2.67 6.95
N ALA A 7 15.39 3.15 6.04
CA ALA A 7 14.10 3.74 6.42
C ALA A 7 13.17 2.72 7.11
N LEU A 8 13.00 1.53 6.53
CA LEU A 8 12.21 0.45 7.15
C LEU A 8 12.84 -0.06 8.46
N ARG A 9 14.17 -0.11 8.53
CA ARG A 9 14.88 -0.47 9.77
C ARG A 9 14.60 0.50 10.91
N THR A 10 14.49 1.79 10.64
CA THR A 10 14.13 2.76 11.68
C THR A 10 12.73 2.53 12.20
N LEU A 11 11.78 2.05 11.38
CA LEU A 11 10.45 1.65 11.87
C LEU A 11 10.52 0.46 12.83
N VAL A 12 11.39 -0.52 12.55
CA VAL A 12 11.65 -1.65 13.45
C VAL A 12 12.27 -1.18 14.76
N ALA A 13 13.34 -0.38 14.67
CA ALA A 13 14.08 0.11 15.83
C ALA A 13 13.20 0.96 16.77
N ASP A 14 12.28 1.74 16.21
CA ASP A 14 11.36 2.58 16.98
C ASP A 14 10.13 1.82 17.50
N GLY A 15 10.02 0.51 17.20
CA GLY A 15 8.88 -0.31 17.61
C GLY A 15 7.57 0.11 16.95
N ILE A 16 7.63 0.63 15.72
CA ILE A 16 6.45 1.00 14.94
C ILE A 16 5.86 -0.23 14.24
N ALA A 17 6.70 -1.12 13.71
CA ALA A 17 6.28 -2.37 13.08
C ALA A 17 7.39 -3.42 13.22
N ASP A 18 7.02 -4.70 13.21
CA ASP A 18 7.97 -5.80 13.27
C ASP A 18 8.67 -6.06 11.92
N ALA A 19 9.87 -6.65 12.00
CA ALA A 19 10.68 -6.93 10.83
C ALA A 19 10.07 -8.03 9.92
N GLU A 20 9.32 -8.99 10.46
CA GLU A 20 8.69 -10.06 9.67
C GLU A 20 7.60 -9.49 8.75
N PHE A 21 6.69 -8.67 9.30
CA PHE A 21 5.72 -7.94 8.49
C PHE A 21 6.39 -7.06 7.42
N LEU A 22 7.40 -6.25 7.80
CA LEU A 22 8.05 -5.34 6.86
C LEU A 22 8.81 -6.08 5.74
N ALA A 23 9.33 -7.27 6.02
CA ALA A 23 9.95 -8.12 5.00
C ALA A 23 8.92 -8.57 3.95
N HIS A 24 7.72 -8.99 4.38
CA HIS A 24 6.64 -9.32 3.47
C HIS A 24 6.10 -8.12 2.71
N ALA A 25 5.81 -7.02 3.42
CA ALA A 25 5.23 -5.83 2.83
C ALA A 25 6.14 -5.21 1.77
N SER A 26 7.45 -5.11 2.04
CA SER A 26 8.39 -4.55 1.07
C SER A 26 8.46 -5.37 -0.23
N LEU A 27 8.45 -6.71 -0.16
CA LEU A 27 8.44 -7.53 -1.38
C LEU A 27 7.18 -7.31 -2.23
N LEU A 28 6.03 -7.16 -1.59
CA LEU A 28 4.76 -6.89 -2.27
C LEU A 28 4.74 -5.50 -2.89
N VAL A 29 5.22 -4.49 -2.17
CA VAL A 29 5.30 -3.11 -2.68
C VAL A 29 6.32 -3.01 -3.82
N ASP A 30 7.46 -3.70 -3.73
CA ASP A 30 8.46 -3.81 -4.81
C ASP A 30 7.85 -4.46 -6.08
N ALA A 31 6.93 -5.41 -5.89
CA ALA A 31 6.17 -6.04 -6.99
C ALA A 31 5.03 -5.17 -7.53
N GLY A 32 4.84 -3.96 -6.99
CA GLY A 32 3.80 -3.03 -7.40
C GLY A 32 2.42 -3.30 -6.82
N VAL A 33 2.33 -4.08 -5.75
CA VAL A 33 1.08 -4.20 -4.97
C VAL A 33 0.84 -2.86 -4.25
N PRO A 34 -0.33 -2.22 -4.44
CA PRO A 34 -0.63 -0.99 -3.71
C PRO A 34 -0.60 -1.21 -2.20
N ILE A 35 -0.15 -0.20 -1.47
CA ILE A 35 -0.19 -0.15 -0.01
C ILE A 35 -0.94 1.11 0.43
N LEU A 36 -1.86 0.92 1.38
CA LEU A 36 -2.58 1.99 2.05
C LEU A 36 -2.23 1.95 3.54
N ILE A 37 -1.69 3.05 4.04
CA ILE A 37 -1.38 3.26 5.44
C ILE A 37 -2.48 4.13 6.03
N SER A 38 -3.10 3.67 7.11
CA SER A 38 -4.21 4.36 7.75
C SER A 38 -4.00 4.46 9.24
N GLY A 39 -4.26 5.62 9.82
CA GLY A 39 -4.21 5.82 11.26
C GLY A 39 -4.80 7.16 11.69
N PRO A 40 -4.87 7.41 13.00
CA PRO A 40 -5.33 8.70 13.53
C PRO A 40 -4.25 9.80 13.45
N SER A 41 -2.96 9.42 13.39
CA SER A 41 -1.83 10.34 13.33
C SER A 41 -1.33 10.52 11.90
N ASP A 42 -1.50 11.72 11.35
CA ASP A 42 -0.96 12.09 10.04
C ASP A 42 0.57 11.97 10.00
N THR A 43 1.25 12.36 11.09
CA THR A 43 2.71 12.31 11.18
C THR A 43 3.24 10.87 11.09
N LEU A 44 2.64 9.94 11.84
CA LEU A 44 3.08 8.55 11.79
C LEU A 44 2.70 7.88 10.46
N THR A 45 1.51 8.19 9.94
CA THR A 45 1.02 7.69 8.66
C THR A 45 1.96 8.09 7.51
N SER A 46 2.29 9.38 7.39
CA SER A 46 3.23 9.87 6.38
C SER A 46 4.63 9.30 6.59
N ARG A 47 5.10 9.18 7.84
CA ARG A 47 6.40 8.56 8.14
C ARG A 47 6.50 7.12 7.62
N VAL A 48 5.47 6.30 7.85
CA VAL A 48 5.45 4.91 7.37
C VAL A 48 5.34 4.88 5.85
N ALA A 49 4.48 5.71 5.25
CA ALA A 49 4.32 5.81 3.80
C ALA A 49 5.63 6.22 3.10
N ASP A 50 6.32 7.23 3.61
CA ASP A 50 7.60 7.70 3.07
C ASP A 50 8.71 6.65 3.25
N ALA A 51 8.70 5.88 4.34
CA ALA A 51 9.63 4.78 4.51
C ALA A 51 9.46 3.70 3.43
N PHE A 52 8.22 3.34 3.07
CA PHE A 52 7.95 2.47 1.91
C PHE A 52 8.33 3.12 0.58
N ALA A 53 8.07 4.42 0.41
CA ALA A 53 8.41 5.12 -0.81
C ALA A 53 9.93 5.15 -1.07
N LEU A 54 10.73 5.29 0.00
CA LEU A 54 12.19 5.21 -0.03
C LEU A 54 12.69 3.78 -0.21
N ALA A 55 12.05 2.80 0.44
CA ALA A 55 12.52 1.42 0.45
C ALA A 55 12.20 0.64 -0.83
N SER A 56 11.16 1.07 -1.56
CA SER A 56 10.69 0.40 -2.77
C SER A 56 10.96 1.26 -4.00
N PRO A 57 11.65 0.73 -5.02
CA PRO A 57 11.97 1.48 -6.22
C PRO A 57 10.71 1.80 -7.03
N VAL A 58 10.68 2.97 -7.65
CA VAL A 58 9.63 3.32 -8.61
C VAL A 58 9.75 2.38 -9.83
N PRO A 59 8.64 1.82 -10.33
CA PRO A 59 8.66 1.02 -11.56
C PRO A 59 9.36 1.76 -12.69
N GLY A 60 10.31 1.09 -13.36
CA GLY A 60 11.06 1.69 -14.47
C GLY A 60 11.96 2.86 -14.08
N ALA A 61 12.33 3.03 -12.79
CA ALA A 61 13.20 4.11 -12.30
C ALA A 61 14.51 4.24 -13.10
N ALA A 62 15.09 3.13 -13.55
CA ALA A 62 16.31 3.14 -14.37
C ALA A 62 16.13 3.78 -15.76
N GLN A 63 14.89 3.93 -16.25
CA GLN A 63 14.59 4.49 -17.57
C GLN A 63 13.94 5.87 -17.51
N SER A 64 12.98 6.10 -16.61
CA SER A 64 12.30 7.41 -16.38
C SER A 64 11.19 7.33 -15.32
N GLY A 65 11.21 6.32 -14.45
CA GLY A 65 10.18 6.10 -13.44
C GLY A 65 9.95 7.32 -12.57
N LEU A 66 8.69 7.67 -12.31
CA LEU A 66 8.32 8.85 -11.51
C LEU A 66 7.23 8.52 -10.49
N ASP A 67 7.33 9.11 -9.31
CA ASP A 67 6.19 9.25 -8.41
C ASP A 67 5.25 10.36 -8.90
N ILE A 68 3.96 10.09 -8.88
CA ILE A 68 2.90 11.03 -9.23
C ILE A 68 2.14 11.36 -7.96
N ASP A 69 2.32 12.58 -7.46
CA ASP A 69 1.60 13.08 -6.29
C ASP A 69 0.14 13.37 -6.65
N ILE A 70 -0.78 12.82 -5.86
CA ILE A 70 -2.21 13.02 -6.00
C ILE A 70 -2.69 13.95 -4.89
N GLU A 71 -3.16 15.11 -5.30
CA GLU A 71 -3.69 16.18 -4.43
C GLU A 71 -5.08 16.62 -4.92
N SER A 72 -5.82 17.34 -4.08
CA SER A 72 -7.15 17.81 -4.46
C SER A 72 -7.09 18.70 -5.71
N GLY A 73 -8.00 18.47 -6.65
CA GLY A 73 -8.01 19.16 -7.95
C GLY A 73 -7.01 18.62 -8.99
N HIS A 74 -6.37 17.48 -8.74
CA HIS A 74 -5.49 16.83 -9.70
C HIS A 74 -6.22 16.49 -11.02
N HIS A 75 -5.64 16.83 -12.17
CA HIS A 75 -6.29 16.71 -13.49
C HIS A 75 -6.19 15.34 -14.17
N PHE A 76 -5.33 14.45 -13.67
CA PHE A 76 -5.15 13.08 -14.21
C PHE A 76 -4.69 13.04 -15.67
N GLU A 77 -3.85 13.99 -16.07
CA GLU A 77 -3.25 14.07 -17.42
C GLU A 77 -2.54 12.77 -17.83
N TRP A 78 -1.97 12.05 -16.87
CA TRP A 78 -1.24 10.79 -17.05
C TRP A 78 -2.14 9.56 -17.26
N LEU A 79 -3.44 9.67 -17.01
CA LEU A 79 -4.33 8.52 -16.97
C LEU A 79 -4.81 8.15 -18.39
N ALA A 80 -4.46 6.96 -18.85
CA ALA A 80 -5.00 6.42 -20.09
C ALA A 80 -6.50 6.09 -19.94
N ASP A 81 -7.33 6.55 -20.88
CA ASP A 81 -8.80 6.38 -20.85
C ASP A 81 -9.42 6.79 -19.50
N PRO A 82 -9.42 8.10 -19.17
CA PRO A 82 -9.96 8.61 -17.91
C PRO A 82 -11.47 8.37 -17.77
N THR A 83 -12.20 8.45 -18.89
CA THR A 83 -13.65 8.22 -18.93
C THR A 83 -14.04 6.80 -18.53
N GLY A 84 -13.23 5.80 -18.89
CA GLY A 84 -13.47 4.40 -18.54
C GLY A 84 -13.37 4.11 -17.04
N ILE A 85 -12.81 5.02 -16.23
CA ILE A 85 -12.88 4.96 -14.75
C ILE A 85 -13.69 6.10 -14.13
N GLY A 86 -14.48 6.82 -14.94
CA GLY A 86 -15.40 7.86 -14.49
C GLY A 86 -14.75 9.21 -14.17
N CYS A 87 -13.53 9.46 -14.65
CA CYS A 87 -12.93 10.79 -14.63
C CYS A 87 -13.42 11.58 -15.85
N MET A 88 -14.08 12.71 -15.59
CA MET A 88 -14.68 13.58 -16.61
C MET A 88 -13.97 14.93 -16.72
N ASP A 89 -12.79 15.07 -16.12
CA ASP A 89 -11.97 16.28 -16.23
C ASP A 89 -11.49 16.42 -17.70
N PRO A 90 -11.72 17.58 -18.36
CA PRO A 90 -11.33 17.79 -19.75
C PRO A 90 -9.81 17.78 -20.00
N LEU A 91 -8.99 17.96 -18.96
CA LEU A 91 -7.53 17.89 -19.05
C LEU A 91 -6.98 16.48 -18.85
N ALA A 92 -7.81 15.54 -18.38
CA ALA A 92 -7.39 14.17 -18.13
C ALA A 92 -6.97 13.43 -19.39
N GLY A 93 -5.96 12.57 -19.26
CA GLY A 93 -5.46 11.71 -20.35
C GLY A 93 -4.74 12.43 -21.49
N SER A 94 -4.35 13.69 -21.31
CA SER A 94 -3.60 14.48 -22.29
C SER A 94 -2.16 13.99 -22.52
N ALA A 95 -1.54 13.34 -21.53
CA ALA A 95 -0.18 12.79 -21.61
C ALA A 95 -0.08 11.42 -20.92
N PRO A 96 -0.70 10.36 -21.47
CA PRO A 96 -0.81 9.07 -20.80
C PRO A 96 0.53 8.45 -20.41
N ARG A 97 0.61 7.89 -19.20
CA ARG A 97 1.78 7.18 -18.70
C ARG A 97 1.47 5.71 -18.45
N SER A 98 2.51 4.88 -18.54
CA SER A 98 2.40 3.46 -18.23
C SER A 98 2.49 3.22 -16.72
N PRO A 99 1.66 2.33 -16.15
CA PRO A 99 1.84 1.82 -14.79
C PRO A 99 3.22 1.22 -14.52
N ARG A 100 3.92 0.75 -15.57
CA ARG A 100 5.27 0.18 -15.45
C ARG A 100 6.37 1.23 -15.30
N SER A 101 6.03 2.51 -15.40
CA SER A 101 6.96 3.64 -15.30
C SER A 101 6.51 4.68 -14.27
N SER A 102 5.52 4.37 -13.43
CA SER A 102 4.94 5.34 -12.51
C SER A 102 4.36 4.69 -11.27
N ARG A 103 4.43 5.39 -10.14
CA ARG A 103 3.77 5.02 -8.89
C ARG A 103 2.99 6.21 -8.37
N LEU A 104 1.81 5.97 -7.80
CA LEU A 104 0.97 7.03 -7.25
C LEU A 104 1.33 7.27 -5.77
N ARG A 105 1.46 8.53 -5.37
CA ARG A 105 1.53 8.96 -3.97
C ARG A 105 0.22 9.65 -3.63
N ILE A 106 -0.67 8.95 -2.92
CA ILE A 106 -2.02 9.45 -2.61
C ILE A 106 -2.06 9.88 -1.15
N ARG A 107 -2.19 11.18 -0.89
CA ARG A 107 -2.20 11.71 0.49
C ARG A 107 -3.59 12.18 0.91
N GLY A 108 -3.89 12.07 2.20
CA GLY A 108 -5.09 12.66 2.79
C GLY A 108 -6.41 11.96 2.44
N LEU A 109 -6.38 10.67 2.07
CA LEU A 109 -7.63 9.90 1.89
C LEU A 109 -8.44 9.95 3.18
N LEU A 110 -9.74 10.20 3.07
CA LEU A 110 -10.63 10.29 4.24
C LEU A 110 -10.24 11.39 5.27
N ALA A 111 -9.29 12.27 4.93
CA ALA A 111 -8.69 13.29 5.80
C ALA A 111 -8.57 14.68 5.15
N GLY A 112 -9.08 14.87 3.94
CA GLY A 112 -9.06 16.18 3.25
C GLY A 112 -8.93 16.12 1.73
N LEU A 113 -8.54 14.97 1.17
CA LEU A 113 -8.54 14.76 -0.28
C LEU A 113 -9.98 14.81 -0.80
N ASP A 114 -10.20 15.57 -1.89
CA ASP A 114 -11.54 15.69 -2.42
C ASP A 114 -12.07 14.31 -2.91
N PRO A 115 -13.36 14.00 -2.71
CA PRO A 115 -13.87 12.66 -2.97
C PRO A 115 -13.78 12.20 -4.43
N LEU A 116 -13.83 13.12 -5.38
CA LEU A 116 -13.75 12.81 -6.80
C LEU A 116 -12.32 12.40 -7.18
N THR A 117 -11.34 13.16 -6.72
CA THR A 117 -9.92 12.84 -6.88
C THR A 117 -9.57 11.54 -6.18
N ALA A 118 -9.98 11.38 -4.92
CA ALA A 118 -9.79 10.15 -4.16
C ALA A 118 -10.35 8.94 -4.92
N ARG A 119 -11.59 9.03 -5.40
CA ARG A 119 -12.20 7.97 -6.20
C ARG A 119 -11.39 7.70 -7.47
N THR A 120 -11.09 8.72 -8.27
CA THR A 120 -10.36 8.54 -9.54
C THR A 120 -9.00 7.89 -9.33
N ALA A 121 -8.24 8.34 -8.33
CA ALA A 121 -6.93 7.78 -8.00
C ALA A 121 -7.02 6.31 -7.55
N LEU A 122 -8.00 5.98 -6.70
CA LEU A 122 -8.21 4.60 -6.25
C LEU A 122 -8.69 3.68 -7.39
N ARG A 123 -9.48 4.19 -8.34
CA ARG A 123 -9.88 3.43 -9.53
C ARG A 123 -8.74 3.22 -10.52
N ALA A 124 -7.73 4.10 -10.51
CA ALA A 124 -6.52 3.91 -11.32
C ALA A 124 -5.69 2.68 -10.89
N LEU A 125 -5.85 2.21 -9.64
CA LEU A 125 -5.25 0.94 -9.19
C LEU A 125 -5.76 -0.25 -10.01
N GLY A 126 -7.04 -0.21 -10.43
CA GLY A 126 -7.63 -1.19 -11.35
C GLY A 126 -6.97 -1.21 -12.73
N ARG A 127 -6.30 -0.12 -13.13
CA ARG A 127 -5.48 -0.01 -14.35
C ARG A 127 -4.03 -0.49 -14.14
N GLY A 128 -3.70 -0.99 -12.95
CA GLY A 128 -2.41 -1.59 -12.62
C GLY A 128 -1.38 -0.60 -12.08
N PHE A 129 -1.76 0.64 -11.78
CA PHE A 129 -0.85 1.60 -11.14
C PHE A 129 -0.53 1.13 -9.71
N PRO A 130 0.76 0.97 -9.35
CA PRO A 130 1.13 0.82 -7.96
C PRO A 130 0.89 2.14 -7.23
N ALA A 131 0.62 2.05 -5.94
CA ALA A 131 0.38 3.24 -5.12
C ALA A 131 0.86 3.05 -3.69
N ILE A 132 1.26 4.16 -3.08
CA ILE A 132 1.44 4.30 -1.65
C ILE A 132 0.47 5.39 -1.21
N SER A 133 -0.52 4.99 -0.42
CA SER A 133 -1.65 5.83 -0.03
C SER A 133 -1.68 6.06 1.47
N GLU A 134 -2.12 7.25 1.88
CA GLU A 134 -2.25 7.67 3.27
C GLU A 134 -3.72 8.00 3.54
N ALA A 135 -4.29 7.43 4.61
CA ALA A 135 -5.69 7.62 4.97
C ALA A 135 -5.90 7.88 6.47
N SER A 136 -7.05 8.46 6.81
CA SER A 136 -7.50 8.58 8.20
C SER A 136 -8.67 7.63 8.48
N ALA A 137 -8.39 6.51 9.13
CA ALA A 137 -9.34 5.57 9.72
C ALA A 137 -8.63 4.69 10.76
N VAL A 138 -9.36 4.27 11.79
CA VAL A 138 -8.80 3.56 12.96
C VAL A 138 -8.83 2.03 12.83
N ASP A 139 -9.57 1.49 11.87
CA ASP A 139 -9.67 0.07 11.60
C ASP A 139 -10.08 -0.21 10.14
N LEU A 140 -9.91 -1.45 9.69
CA LEU A 140 -10.19 -1.86 8.31
C LEU A 140 -11.69 -1.76 7.95
N ALA A 141 -12.58 -2.11 8.87
CA ALA A 141 -14.02 -2.11 8.60
C ALA A 141 -14.51 -0.68 8.38
N SER A 142 -14.17 0.23 9.30
CA SER A 142 -14.43 1.66 9.21
C SER A 142 -13.84 2.29 7.95
N LEU A 143 -12.61 1.90 7.57
CA LEU A 143 -11.98 2.36 6.33
C LEU A 143 -12.79 1.94 5.10
N LEU A 144 -13.11 0.65 4.97
CA LEU A 144 -13.85 0.12 3.82
C LEU A 144 -15.28 0.65 3.77
N ASP A 145 -15.96 0.77 4.91
CA ASP A 145 -17.31 1.31 5.02
C ASP A 145 -17.37 2.77 4.54
N ARG A 146 -16.39 3.60 4.91
CA ARG A 146 -16.30 5.00 4.48
C ARG A 146 -15.97 5.14 2.99
N LEU A 147 -15.15 4.25 2.45
CA LEU A 147 -14.85 4.24 1.01
C LEU A 147 -16.04 3.74 0.17
N ARG A 148 -16.85 2.81 0.71
CA ARG A 148 -18.11 2.36 0.08
C ARG A 148 -19.21 3.40 0.10
N SER A 149 -19.23 4.23 1.14
CA SER A 149 -20.30 5.18 1.39
C SER A 149 -20.10 6.49 0.62
N ASP A 150 -21.13 7.33 0.61
CA ASP A 150 -20.98 8.73 0.20
C ASP A 150 -19.88 9.41 1.03
N PRO A 151 -19.06 10.29 0.41
CA PRO A 151 -19.10 10.72 -0.99
C PRO A 151 -18.29 9.85 -1.98
N HIS A 152 -17.56 8.84 -1.51
CA HIS A 152 -16.58 8.09 -2.33
C HIS A 152 -17.24 7.04 -3.23
N ARG A 153 -18.21 6.28 -2.71
CA ARG A 153 -18.97 5.25 -3.44
C ARG A 153 -18.10 4.30 -4.27
N LEU A 154 -16.99 3.81 -3.71
CA LEU A 154 -16.12 2.88 -4.42
C LEU A 154 -16.79 1.51 -4.61
N PRO A 155 -16.80 0.96 -5.83
CA PRO A 155 -17.20 -0.41 -6.09
C PRO A 155 -16.31 -1.43 -5.36
N GLU A 156 -16.88 -2.58 -5.00
CA GLU A 156 -16.15 -3.69 -4.36
C GLU A 156 -14.90 -4.13 -5.14
N GLY A 157 -14.97 -4.13 -6.47
CA GLY A 157 -13.82 -4.47 -7.31
C GLY A 157 -12.63 -3.50 -7.12
N ASP A 158 -12.92 -2.22 -6.91
CA ASP A 158 -11.90 -1.19 -6.69
C ASP A 158 -11.33 -1.27 -5.26
N LEU A 159 -12.16 -1.57 -4.26
CA LEU A 159 -11.71 -1.80 -2.87
C LEU A 159 -10.76 -2.98 -2.74
N ARG A 160 -11.03 -4.07 -3.47
CA ARG A 160 -10.12 -5.22 -3.55
C ARG A 160 -8.78 -4.88 -4.21
N GLY A 161 -8.75 -3.82 -5.02
CA GLY A 161 -7.55 -3.28 -5.64
C GLY A 161 -6.62 -2.52 -4.69
N LEU A 162 -7.03 -2.23 -3.45
CA LEU A 162 -6.20 -1.53 -2.47
C LEU A 162 -4.95 -2.31 -2.04
N GLY A 163 -4.90 -3.62 -2.29
CA GLY A 163 -3.70 -4.43 -2.02
C GLY A 163 -3.45 -4.64 -0.53
N LEU A 164 -2.38 -4.04 -0.02
CA LEU A 164 -2.01 -4.05 1.39
C LEU A 164 -2.68 -2.91 2.14
N VAL A 165 -3.32 -3.19 3.26
CA VAL A 165 -3.87 -2.17 4.17
C VAL A 165 -3.22 -2.31 5.53
N VAL A 166 -2.54 -1.26 5.96
CA VAL A 166 -1.86 -1.15 7.25
C VAL A 166 -2.63 -0.18 8.13
N ILE A 167 -3.05 -0.65 9.30
CA ILE A 167 -3.73 0.15 10.31
C ILE A 167 -2.73 0.46 11.43
N LEU A 168 -2.63 1.74 11.77
CA LEU A 168 -1.79 2.28 12.82
C LEU A 168 -2.65 2.86 13.94
N ASP A 169 -2.14 2.80 15.18
CA ASP A 169 -2.55 3.71 16.24
C ASP A 169 -1.65 4.96 16.27
N GLU A 170 -1.63 5.69 17.39
CA GLU A 170 -0.78 6.88 17.57
C GLU A 170 0.73 6.60 17.56
N SER A 171 1.14 5.33 17.69
CA SER A 171 2.52 4.92 17.96
C SER A 171 3.03 3.77 17.10
N ARG A 172 2.14 2.88 16.64
CA ARG A 172 2.56 1.61 16.02
C ARG A 172 1.52 1.05 15.06
N LEU A 173 1.94 0.03 14.31
CA LEU A 173 1.08 -0.87 13.56
C LEU A 173 0.24 -1.72 14.50
N VAL A 174 -1.08 -1.66 14.34
CA VAL A 174 -2.03 -2.48 15.11
C VAL A 174 -2.55 -3.67 14.32
N ALA A 175 -2.70 -3.54 13.00
CA ALA A 175 -3.08 -4.64 12.13
C ALA A 175 -2.65 -4.39 10.69
N ALA A 176 -2.32 -5.45 9.97
CA ALA A 176 -2.03 -5.40 8.53
C ALA A 176 -2.81 -6.50 7.79
N HIS A 177 -3.36 -6.14 6.64
CA HIS A 177 -4.22 -7.03 5.85
C HIS A 177 -3.83 -7.02 4.38
N LEU A 178 -3.94 -8.18 3.73
CA LEU A 178 -3.88 -8.32 2.28
C LEU A 178 -5.29 -8.53 1.73
N LEU A 179 -5.76 -7.59 0.91
CA LEU A 179 -7.03 -7.68 0.22
C LEU A 179 -6.87 -8.49 -1.06
N HIS A 180 -7.80 -9.41 -1.30
CA HIS A 180 -7.76 -10.35 -2.42
C HIS A 180 -8.22 -9.73 -3.74
N LYS A 181 -7.34 -9.77 -4.75
CA LYS A 181 -7.66 -9.39 -6.13
C LYS A 181 -8.24 -10.60 -6.85
N GLY A 182 -9.51 -10.90 -6.59
CA GLY A 182 -10.27 -11.99 -7.21
C GLY A 182 -11.54 -11.50 -7.90
N GLU A 183 -12.19 -12.40 -8.65
CA GLU A 183 -13.45 -12.12 -9.37
C GLU A 183 -14.53 -11.59 -8.43
N ALA A 184 -15.42 -10.72 -8.93
CA ALA A 184 -16.46 -10.08 -8.11
C ALA A 184 -17.38 -11.08 -7.40
N THR A 185 -17.49 -12.31 -7.93
CA THR A 185 -18.26 -13.43 -7.36
C THR A 185 -17.57 -14.11 -6.17
N GLU A 186 -16.25 -14.02 -6.06
CA GLU A 186 -15.48 -14.60 -4.95
C GLU A 186 -15.53 -13.65 -3.75
N ARG A 187 -16.31 -13.97 -2.73
CA ARG A 187 -16.33 -13.21 -1.46
C ARG A 187 -15.28 -13.78 -0.50
N ARG A 188 -14.01 -13.53 -0.78
CA ARG A 188 -12.91 -13.90 0.13
C ARG A 188 -12.61 -12.75 1.08
N ALA A 189 -12.64 -13.01 2.39
CA ALA A 189 -12.27 -12.04 3.40
C ALA A 189 -10.77 -11.70 3.32
N PRO A 190 -10.34 -10.46 3.64
CA PRO A 190 -8.93 -10.09 3.66
C PRO A 190 -8.10 -11.02 4.55
N THR A 191 -6.89 -11.34 4.12
CA THR A 191 -5.97 -12.15 4.93
C THR A 191 -5.23 -11.25 5.92
N LEU A 192 -5.32 -11.54 7.21
CA LEU A 192 -4.53 -10.87 8.25
C LEU A 192 -3.07 -11.30 8.11
N LEU A 193 -2.15 -10.34 8.13
CA LEU A 193 -0.71 -10.56 8.02
C LEU A 193 -0.01 -10.39 9.36
N ALA A 194 -0.37 -9.35 10.11
CA ALA A 194 0.18 -9.06 11.41
C ALA A 194 -0.86 -8.34 12.26
N VAL A 195 -0.82 -8.53 13.58
CA VAL A 195 -1.65 -7.82 14.55
C VAL A 195 -0.87 -7.62 15.84
N TRP A 196 -1.06 -6.46 16.48
CA TRP A 196 -0.44 -6.18 17.77
C TRP A 196 -1.22 -6.86 18.91
N ASP A 197 -0.55 -7.74 19.65
CA ASP A 197 -1.06 -8.24 20.94
C ASP A 197 -0.59 -7.31 22.07
N ALA A 198 -1.52 -6.52 22.59
CA ALA A 198 -1.27 -5.63 23.72
C ALA A 198 -0.86 -6.36 25.01
N ARG A 199 -1.26 -7.62 25.18
CA ARG A 199 -0.93 -8.43 26.36
C ARG A 199 0.50 -8.95 26.28
N ALA A 200 0.87 -9.58 25.16
CA ALA A 200 2.24 -10.05 24.95
C ALA A 200 3.23 -8.91 24.64
N ARG A 201 2.72 -7.73 24.26
CA ARG A 201 3.51 -6.60 23.76
C ARG A 201 4.39 -7.00 22.58
N ALA A 202 3.80 -7.77 21.67
CA ALA A 202 4.44 -8.29 20.48
C ALA A 202 3.44 -8.30 19.32
N TRP A 203 3.95 -8.44 18.09
CA TRP A 203 3.12 -8.72 16.93
C TRP A 203 2.99 -10.22 16.73
N ASP A 204 1.75 -10.67 16.53
CA ASP A 204 1.49 -12.02 16.03
C ASP A 204 1.61 -12.02 14.51
N ASP A 205 2.38 -12.98 13.98
CA ASP A 205 2.58 -13.16 12.54
C ASP A 205 1.62 -14.20 11.94
N PHE A 206 0.85 -13.75 10.96
CA PHE A 206 -0.10 -14.54 10.18
C PHE A 206 0.22 -14.55 8.69
N ALA A 207 1.32 -13.94 8.26
CA ALA A 207 1.64 -13.75 6.85
C ALA A 207 1.91 -15.06 6.11
N TRP A 208 2.23 -16.15 6.83
CA TRP A 208 2.29 -17.51 6.28
C TRP A 208 1.00 -17.91 5.55
N ALA A 209 -0.17 -17.43 6.00
CA ALA A 209 -1.46 -17.72 5.37
C ALA A 209 -1.63 -17.00 4.01
N ALA A 210 -0.91 -15.90 3.79
CA ALA A 210 -0.88 -15.16 2.54
C ALA A 210 0.24 -15.58 1.59
N ALA A 211 1.20 -16.40 2.05
CA ALA A 211 2.43 -16.70 1.29
C ALA A 211 2.19 -17.21 -0.15
N PRO A 212 1.22 -18.10 -0.45
CA PRO A 212 0.96 -18.53 -1.83
C PRO A 212 0.51 -17.37 -2.73
N GLU A 213 -0.38 -16.52 -2.23
CA GLU A 213 -0.88 -15.37 -2.97
C GLU A 213 0.16 -14.26 -3.10
N ALA A 214 0.95 -14.05 -2.05
CA ALA A 214 2.04 -13.09 -2.07
C ALA A 214 3.11 -13.49 -3.10
N ALA A 215 3.50 -14.77 -3.13
CA ALA A 215 4.40 -15.31 -4.14
C ALA A 215 3.84 -15.08 -5.56
N GLN A 216 2.55 -15.37 -5.77
CA GLN A 216 1.88 -15.13 -7.06
C GLN A 216 1.94 -13.65 -7.49
N ARG A 217 1.66 -12.71 -6.57
CA ARG A 217 1.70 -11.27 -6.87
C ARG A 217 3.11 -10.78 -7.16
N CYS A 218 4.11 -11.38 -6.53
CA CYS A 218 5.52 -11.08 -6.80
C CYS A 218 6.07 -11.78 -8.05
N GLY A 219 5.29 -12.65 -8.71
CA GLY A 219 5.74 -13.42 -9.86
C GLY A 219 6.78 -14.49 -9.51
N PHE A 220 6.77 -14.99 -8.27
CA PHE A 220 7.68 -16.01 -7.76
C PHE A 220 6.95 -17.33 -7.49
N THR A 221 7.71 -18.42 -7.43
CA THR A 221 7.27 -19.63 -6.72
C THR A 221 7.26 -19.40 -5.20
N GLN A 222 6.49 -20.19 -4.46
CA GLN A 222 6.43 -20.05 -3.00
C GLN A 222 7.80 -20.23 -2.30
N PRO A 223 8.66 -21.21 -2.68
CA PRO A 223 10.01 -21.32 -2.12
C PRO A 223 10.92 -20.13 -2.44
N GLU A 224 10.83 -19.58 -3.65
CA GLU A 224 11.60 -18.39 -4.02
C GLU A 224 11.15 -17.17 -3.21
N TYR A 225 9.84 -16.97 -3.07
CA TYR A 225 9.30 -15.89 -2.24
C TYR A 225 9.79 -15.98 -0.80
N GLU A 226 9.78 -17.18 -0.21
CA GLU A 226 10.26 -17.41 1.14
C GLU A 226 11.76 -17.11 1.28
N SER A 227 12.59 -17.54 0.32
CA SER A 227 14.02 -17.21 0.30
C SER A 227 14.25 -15.69 0.25
N ARG A 228 13.51 -14.99 -0.63
CA ARG A 228 13.58 -13.52 -0.75
C ARG A 228 13.12 -12.82 0.53
N ARG A 229 12.09 -13.37 1.21
CA ARG A 229 11.63 -12.84 2.49
C ARG A 229 12.72 -12.96 3.54
N GLN A 230 13.35 -14.12 3.66
CA GLN A 230 14.44 -14.34 4.63
C GLN A 230 15.64 -13.44 4.36
N GLU A 231 16.01 -13.22 3.09
CA GLU A 231 17.03 -12.24 2.70
C GLU A 231 16.66 -10.83 3.19
N ARG A 232 15.42 -10.40 2.94
CA ARG A 232 14.92 -9.08 3.34
C ARG A 232 14.87 -8.93 4.87
N LEU A 233 14.37 -9.95 5.57
CA LEU A 233 14.33 -10.00 7.02
C LEU A 233 15.73 -9.86 7.62
N ALA A 234 16.71 -10.59 7.10
CA ALA A 234 18.09 -10.51 7.57
C ALA A 234 18.65 -9.08 7.43
N ILE A 235 18.33 -8.39 6.32
CA ILE A 235 18.72 -6.98 6.11
C ILE A 235 18.06 -6.07 7.16
N LEU A 236 16.78 -6.28 7.48
CA LEU A 236 16.06 -5.47 8.45
C LEU A 236 16.60 -5.69 9.88
N LEU A 237 16.93 -6.93 10.24
CA LEU A 237 17.43 -7.29 11.58
C LEU A 237 18.92 -6.95 11.78
N GLN A 238 19.71 -6.73 10.72
CA GLN A 238 21.12 -6.34 10.82
C GLN A 238 21.35 -5.02 11.59
N GLY A 239 20.28 -4.26 11.88
CA GLY A 239 20.33 -3.06 12.69
C GLY A 239 20.12 -3.20 14.20
N GLU A 240 19.67 -4.37 14.68
CA GLU A 240 19.32 -4.56 16.09
C GLU A 240 20.53 -4.93 16.96
N ARG A 241 21.70 -5.14 16.36
CA ARG A 241 22.95 -5.44 17.10
C ARG A 241 23.77 -4.17 17.33
N GLN A 242 23.26 -3.22 18.12
CA GLN A 242 24.10 -2.22 18.80
C GLN A 242 23.55 -1.93 20.20
#